data_AF-A0A3P6C7R9-F1
#
_entry.id   AF-A0A3P6C7R9-F1
#
_cell.length_a   1.000
_cell.length_b   1.000
_cell.length_c   1.000
_cell.angle_alpha   90.00
_cell.angle_beta   90.00
_cell.angle_gamma   90.00
#
_symmetry.space_group_name_H-M   'P 1'
#
loop_
_entity.id
_entity.type
_entity.pdbx_description
1 polymer ?
#
loop_
_entity_poly.entity_id
_entity_poly.type
_entity_poly.pdbx_seq_one_letter_code
_entity_poly.pdbx_strand_id
1 'polypeptide(L)' 'MTAASSNIRSLTVLSDSQTLIKLLKTKESRPALFGIIFDIYHFSSLFDSIAFVYVPRLENIEADTVAKSAL' A
#
# COMPACT_ATOMS: atom_id res chain seq x y z
N MET A 1 10.71 1.35 -13.51
CA MET A 1 9.76 2.49 -13.68
C MET A 1 8.91 2.56 -12.43
N THR A 2 9.02 3.63 -11.65
CA THR A 2 8.20 3.82 -10.44
C THR A 2 6.90 4.55 -10.83
N ALA A 3 5.77 4.24 -10.20
CA ALA A 3 4.50 4.92 -10.48
C ALA A 3 4.61 6.45 -10.34
N ALA A 4 5.40 6.92 -9.37
CA ALA A 4 5.69 8.34 -9.15
C ALA A 4 6.41 9.03 -10.35
N SER A 5 7.10 8.26 -11.20
CA SER A 5 7.78 8.77 -12.40
C SER A 5 6.93 8.71 -13.67
N SER A 6 5.71 8.16 -13.61
CA SER A 6 4.88 7.85 -14.78
C SER A 6 3.74 8.84 -15.03
N ASN A 7 3.82 10.07 -14.49
CA ASN A 7 2.76 11.10 -14.58
C ASN A 7 1.38 10.63 -14.06
N ILE A 8 1.38 9.63 -13.16
CA ILE A 8 0.19 9.15 -12.47
C ILE A 8 -0.12 10.12 -11.34
N ARG A 9 -1.31 10.73 -11.36
CA ARG A 9 -1.76 11.69 -10.35
C ARG A 9 -2.62 11.07 -9.27
N SER A 10 -3.31 9.99 -9.59
CA SER A 10 -4.21 9.30 -8.66
C SER A 10 -3.88 7.82 -8.59
N LEU A 11 -3.80 7.26 -7.38
CA LEU A 11 -3.44 5.88 -7.15
C LEU A 11 -4.47 5.19 -6.24
N THR A 12 -4.87 3.96 -6.58
CA THR A 12 -5.61 3.09 -5.65
C THR A 12 -4.75 1.87 -5.36
N VAL A 13 -4.44 1.67 -4.08
CA VAL A 13 -3.64 0.55 -3.59
C VAL A 13 -4.57 -0.49 -3.00
N LEU A 14 -4.54 -1.69 -3.58
CA LEU A 14 -5.30 -2.84 -3.12
C LEU A 14 -4.39 -3.75 -2.28
N SER A 15 -4.90 -4.24 -1.15
CA SER A 15 -4.17 -5.19 -0.31
C SER A 15 -5.11 -6.18 0.37
N ASP A 16 -4.67 -7.42 0.53
CA ASP A 16 -5.34 -8.44 1.32
C ASP A 16 -4.98 -8.42 2.82
N SER A 17 -4.14 -7.46 3.24
CA SER A 17 -3.84 -7.25 4.65
C SER A 17 -4.83 -6.26 5.29
N GLN A 18 -5.89 -6.78 5.89
CA GLN A 18 -6.86 -5.96 6.62
C GLN A 18 -6.21 -5.15 7.74
N THR A 19 -5.20 -5.72 8.41
CA THR A 19 -4.43 -5.05 9.46
C THR A 19 -3.70 -3.82 8.92
N LEU A 20 -3.02 -3.93 7.77
CA LEU A 20 -2.30 -2.82 7.15
C LEU A 20 -3.28 -1.74 6.68
N ILE A 21 -4.35 -2.12 5.99
CA ILE A 21 -5.37 -1.17 5.51
C ILE A 21 -6.00 -0.41 6.67
N LYS A 22 -6.33 -1.09 7.77
CA LYS A 22 -6.88 -0.45 8.96
C LYS A 22 -5.89 0.56 9.55
N LEU A 23 -4.63 0.15 9.73
CA LEU A 23 -3.55 0.98 10.25
C LEU A 23 -3.38 2.28 9.44
N LEU A 24 -3.36 2.17 8.11
CA LEU A 24 -3.22 3.32 7.20
C LEU A 24 -4.46 4.24 7.25
N LYS A 25 -5.67 3.68 7.35
CA LYS A 25 -6.91 4.47 7.39
C LYS A 25 -7.12 5.18 8.72
N THR A 26 -6.81 4.54 9.84
CA THR A 26 -7.00 5.14 11.18
C THR A 26 -5.83 6.02 11.60
N LYS A 27 -4.75 6.05 10.79
CA LYS A 27 -3.48 6.72 11.13
C LYS A 27 -2.93 6.28 12.49
N GLU A 28 -3.20 5.04 12.85
CA GLU A 28 -2.64 4.43 14.06
C GLU A 28 -1.13 4.24 13.90
N SER A 29 -0.41 4.26 15.02
CA SER A 29 1.04 4.03 15.05
C SER A 29 1.34 2.68 15.66
N ARG A 30 2.23 1.92 15.01
CA ARG A 30 2.85 0.72 15.56
C ARG A 30 4.35 0.93 15.53
N PRO A 31 5.04 1.03 16.68
CA PRO A 31 6.46 1.39 16.72
C PRO A 31 7.33 0.51 15.82
N ALA A 32 7.08 -0.81 15.79
CA ALA A 32 7.81 -1.75 14.94
C ALA A 32 7.62 -1.50 13.43
N LEU A 33 6.57 -0.79 13.02
CA LEU A 33 6.26 -0.49 11.62
C LEU A 33 6.43 1.00 11.29
N PHE A 34 6.94 1.82 12.22
CA PHE A 34 6.96 3.28 12.06
C PHE A 34 7.68 3.71 10.78
N GLY A 35 8.86 3.14 10.49
CA GLY A 35 9.61 3.48 9.28
C GLY A 35 8.83 3.19 8.00
N ILE A 36 8.25 1.99 7.89
CA ILE A 36 7.46 1.59 6.72
C ILE A 36 6.22 2.48 6.55
N ILE A 37 5.53 2.79 7.64
CA ILE A 37 4.33 3.64 7.60
C ILE A 37 4.68 5.08 7.23
N PHE A 38 5.80 5.60 7.76
CA PHE A 38 6.33 6.89 7.37
C PHE A 38 6.63 6.94 5.87
N ASP A 39 7.33 5.94 5.33
CA ASP A 39 7.65 5.86 3.90
C ASP A 39 6.39 5.80 3.03
N ILE A 40 5.40 4.99 3.41
CA ILE A 40 4.12 4.93 2.70
C ILE A 40 3.47 6.31 2.63
N TYR A 41 3.42 7.06 3.73
CA TYR A 41 2.85 8.41 3.74
C TYR A 41 3.70 9.40 2.95
N HIS A 42 5.03 9.30 3.03
CA HIS A 42 5.94 10.13 2.25
C HIS A 42 5.68 9.96 0.74
N PHE A 43 5.64 8.72 0.25
CA PHE A 43 5.36 8.45 -1.16
C PHE A 43 3.91 8.75 -1.55
N SER A 44 2.96 8.57 -0.63
CA SER A 44 1.56 8.95 -0.84
C SER A 44 1.41 10.44 -1.16
N SER A 45 2.26 11.29 -0.59
CA SER A 45 2.23 12.75 -0.83
C SER A 45 2.64 13.17 -2.24
N LEU A 46 3.18 12.25 -3.05
CA LEU A 46 3.56 12.50 -4.44
C LEU A 46 2.37 12.41 -5.41
N PHE A 47 1.20 11.97 -4.93
CA PHE A 47 -0.03 11.83 -5.71
C PHE A 47 -1.05 12.88 -5.27
N ASP A 48 -1.82 13.42 -6.21
CA ASP A 48 -2.94 14.33 -5.93
C ASP A 48 -4.03 13.61 -5.11
N SER A 49 -4.21 12.30 -5.35
CA SER A 49 -5.16 11.47 -4.63
C SER A 49 -4.64 10.04 -4.47
N ILE A 50 -4.80 9.48 -3.27
CA ILE A 50 -4.49 8.07 -3.01
C ILE A 50 -5.55 7.41 -2.12
N ALA A 51 -5.91 6.17 -2.46
CA ALA A 51 -6.83 5.36 -1.67
C ALA A 51 -6.20 4.01 -1.33
N PHE A 52 -6.48 3.52 -0.13
CA PHE A 52 -6.09 2.18 0.32
C PHE A 52 -7.35 1.35 0.53
N VAL A 53 -7.45 0.21 -0.14
CA VAL A 53 -8.65 -0.64 -0.15
C VAL A 53 -8.27 -2.08 0.19
N TYR A 54 -9.04 -2.68 1.09
CA TYR A 54 -8.93 -4.09 1.39
C TYR A 54 -9.64 -4.90 0.31
N VAL A 55 -8.99 -5.96 -0.17
CA VAL A 55 -9.58 -6.98 -1.06
C VAL A 55 -9.33 -8.38 -0.50
N PRO A 56 -10.21 -9.37 -0.73
CA PRO A 56 -9.92 -10.76 -0.38
C PRO A 56 -8.64 -11.27 -1.05
N ARG A 57 -7.91 -12.20 -0.42
CA ARG A 57 -6.67 -12.78 -0.97
C ARG A 57 -6.87 -13.42 -2.36
N LEU A 58 -8.05 -13.98 -2.62
CA LEU A 58 -8.42 -14.53 -3.92
C LEU A 58 -8.52 -13.48 -5.03
N GLU A 59 -8.62 -12.20 -4.69
CA GLU A 59 -8.60 -11.07 -5.64
C GLU A 59 -7.21 -10.43 -5.76
N ASN A 60 -6.24 -10.84 -4.92
CA ASN A 60 -4.87 -10.31 -4.90
C ASN A 60 -3.83 -11.37 -5.34
N ILE A 61 -4.24 -12.34 -6.18
CA ILE A 61 -3.44 -13.53 -6.53
C ILE A 61 -2.14 -13.15 -7.25
N GLU A 62 -2.15 -12.15 -8.13
CA GLU A 62 -0.95 -11.74 -8.86
C GLU A 62 0.13 -11.21 -7.91
N ALA A 63 -0.23 -10.30 -7.00
CA ALA A 63 0.68 -9.78 -6.00
C ALA A 63 1.15 -10.86 -5.02
N ASP A 64 0.24 -11.74 -4.57
CA ASP A 64 0.57 -12.87 -3.68
C ASP A 64 1.55 -13.86 -4.34
N THR A 65 1.35 -14.15 -5.63
CA THR A 65 2.25 -15.02 -6.40
C THR A 65 3.64 -14.42 -6.52
N VAL A 66 3.74 -13.13 -6.84
CA VAL A 66 5.04 -12.43 -6.93
C VAL A 66 5.73 -12.42 -5.56
N ALA A 67 5.01 -12.10 -4.48
CA ALA A 67 5.58 -12.12 -3.13
C ALA A 67 6.09 -13.52 -2.74
N LYS A 68 5.32 -14.57 -3.04
CA LYS A 68 5.71 -15.96 -2.79
C LYS A 68 6.94 -16.40 -3.58
N SER A 69 7.10 -15.90 -4.81
CA SER A 69 8.25 -16.23 -5.64
C SER A 69 9.58 -15.64 -5.13
N ALA A 70 9.52 -14.65 -4.24
CA ALA A 70 10.68 -13.95 -3.69
C ALA A 70 11.05 -14.39 -2.26
N LEU A 71 10.35 -15.39 -1.71
CA LEU A 71 10.61 -16.01 -0.40
C LEU A 71 11.55 -17.21 -0.53
#